data_AF-A0A564YUF1-F1
#
_entry.id   AF-A0A564YUF1-F1
#
_cell.length_a   1.000
_cell.length_b   1.000
_cell.length_c   1.000
_cell.angle_alpha   90.00
_cell.angle_beta   90.00
_cell.angle_gamma   90.00
#
_symmetry.space_group_name_H-M   'P 1'
#
loop_
_entity.id
_entity.type
_entity.pdbx_description
1 polymer ?
#
loop_
_entity_poly.entity_id
_entity_poly.type
_entity_poly.pdbx_seq_one_letter_code
_entity_poly.pdbx_strand_id
1 'polypeptide(L)'
;MNMDKFYELLQKHMELNAKYPIGEYGPPVVHCSAGVGRTGTFICGRFLLEQLRKDPSKIDVVGTVLALRRWRMHMVQNENQLTFLFRFVLYVIDKENLRPTNRTPPPVPPRYNEASAVYANLYSAQQNGDLTRTTSPPRYNEVIDMKNTKRPGSDEDGPVKPLSV
;
A
#
# COMPACT_ATOMS: atom_id res chain seq x y z
N MET A 1 17.16 2.89 -18.86
CA MET A 1 17.52 1.58 -18.25
C MET A 1 16.56 0.54 -18.78
N ASN A 2 17.05 -0.61 -19.25
CA ASN A 2 16.20 -1.71 -19.74
C ASN A 2 15.51 -2.40 -18.53
N MET A 3 14.20 -2.70 -18.64
CA MET A 3 13.42 -3.36 -17.59
C MET A 3 13.94 -4.76 -17.27
N ASP A 4 14.36 -5.53 -18.27
CA ASP A 4 14.94 -6.87 -18.06
C ASP A 4 16.18 -6.82 -17.18
N LYS A 5 17.11 -5.91 -17.51
CA LYS A 5 18.35 -5.73 -16.72
C LYS A 5 18.06 -5.26 -15.29
N PHE A 6 17.06 -4.40 -15.11
CA PHE A 6 16.68 -3.96 -13.76
C PHE A 6 16.07 -5.10 -12.96
N TYR A 7 15.21 -5.90 -13.58
CA TYR A 7 14.62 -7.08 -12.98
C TYR A 7 15.68 -8.13 -12.59
N GLU A 8 16.60 -8.44 -13.50
CA GLU A 8 17.76 -9.33 -13.24
C GLU A 8 18.61 -8.83 -12.07
N LEU A 9 18.88 -7.52 -12.01
CA LEU A 9 19.62 -6.92 -10.90
C LEU A 9 18.91 -7.13 -9.55
N LEU A 10 17.58 -6.99 -9.52
CA LEU A 10 16.81 -7.22 -8.30
C LEU A 10 16.77 -8.70 -7.91
N GLN A 11 16.64 -9.61 -8.87
CA GLN A 11 16.75 -11.05 -8.62
C GLN A 11 18.13 -11.39 -8.05
N LYS A 12 19.19 -10.86 -8.67
CA LYS A 12 20.55 -11.11 -8.20
C LYS A 12 20.78 -10.60 -6.78
N HIS A 13 20.21 -9.44 -6.45
CA HIS A 13 20.24 -8.92 -5.10
C HIS A 13 19.49 -9.81 -4.09
N MET A 14 18.33 -10.38 -4.47
CA MET A 14 17.61 -11.36 -3.63
C MET A 14 18.45 -12.62 -3.39
N GLU A 15 19.07 -13.17 -4.43
CA GLU A 15 19.97 -14.33 -4.31
C GLU A 15 21.14 -14.05 -3.37
N LEU A 16 21.78 -12.88 -3.51
CA LEU A 16 22.91 -12.50 -2.67
C LEU A 16 22.48 -12.31 -1.21
N ASN A 17 21.32 -11.71 -0.94
CA ASN A 17 20.82 -11.59 0.43
C ASN A 17 20.43 -12.94 1.06
N ALA A 18 20.01 -13.91 0.25
CA ALA A 18 19.76 -15.27 0.72
C ALA A 18 21.06 -16.01 1.03
N LYS A 19 22.10 -15.79 0.20
CA LYS A 19 23.43 -16.40 0.39
C LYS A 19 24.22 -15.78 1.54
N TYR A 20 24.07 -14.47 1.76
CA TYR A 20 24.77 -13.69 2.78
C TYR A 20 23.74 -13.04 3.71
N PRO A 21 23.28 -13.77 4.75
CA PRO A 21 22.24 -13.28 5.63
C PRO A 21 22.72 -12.11 6.48
N ILE A 22 21.80 -11.18 6.75
CA ILE A 22 22.07 -9.92 7.48
C ILE A 22 22.65 -10.17 8.87
N GLY A 23 22.26 -11.26 9.54
CA GLY A 23 22.74 -11.59 10.89
C GLY A 23 24.24 -11.87 10.99
N GLU A 24 24.88 -12.23 9.87
CA GLU A 24 26.32 -12.57 9.84
C GLU A 24 27.13 -11.54 9.03
N TYR A 25 26.56 -11.03 7.92
CA TYR A 25 27.28 -10.14 6.99
C TYR A 25 26.84 -8.67 7.06
N GLY A 26 25.80 -8.36 7.85
CA GLY A 26 25.22 -7.03 7.93
C GLY A 26 24.29 -6.68 6.77
N PRO A 27 23.66 -5.49 6.80
CA PRO A 27 22.73 -5.07 5.77
C PRO A 27 23.45 -4.62 4.48
N PRO A 28 22.89 -4.88 3.29
CA PRO A 28 23.48 -4.42 2.03
C PRO A 28 23.56 -2.89 1.95
N VAL A 29 24.71 -2.39 1.50
CA VAL A 29 24.92 -0.96 1.26
C VAL A 29 24.57 -0.62 -0.19
N VAL A 30 23.63 0.31 -0.38
CA VAL A 30 23.22 0.82 -1.70
C VAL A 30 23.44 2.32 -1.75
N HIS A 31 24.21 2.80 -2.72
CA HIS A 31 24.44 4.23 -2.90
C HIS A 31 24.39 4.63 -4.38
N CYS A 32 24.34 5.95 -4.59
CA CYS A 32 24.56 6.55 -5.90
C CYS A 32 25.48 7.77 -5.70
N SER A 33 25.01 8.98 -6.03
CA SER A 33 25.71 10.22 -5.64
C SER A 33 25.12 10.73 -4.32
N ALA A 34 23.95 11.38 -4.33
CA ALA A 34 23.27 11.83 -3.10
C ALA A 34 22.58 10.70 -2.29
N GLY A 35 22.51 9.48 -2.82
CA GLY A 35 21.91 8.34 -2.13
C GLY A 35 20.39 8.40 -1.97
N VAL A 36 19.68 9.10 -2.87
CA VAL A 36 18.21 9.28 -2.80
C VAL A 36 17.47 8.97 -4.10
N GLY A 37 18.04 9.29 -5.25
CA GLY A 37 17.43 9.05 -6.58
C GLY A 37 17.50 7.58 -7.00
N ARG A 38 18.58 7.19 -7.69
CA ARG A 38 18.80 5.80 -8.15
C ARG A 38 18.78 4.79 -7.00
N THR A 39 19.35 5.15 -5.85
CA THR A 39 19.27 4.37 -4.61
C THR A 39 17.83 4.12 -4.19
N GLY A 40 17.00 5.18 -4.18
CA GLY A 40 15.59 5.07 -3.84
C GLY A 40 14.81 4.23 -4.85
N THR A 41 15.08 4.39 -6.14
CA THR A 41 14.46 3.57 -7.19
C THR A 41 14.81 2.10 -7.03
N PHE A 42 16.07 1.77 -6.77
CA PHE A 42 16.50 0.38 -6.57
C PHE A 42 15.83 -0.23 -5.33
N ILE A 43 15.91 0.45 -4.18
CA ILE A 43 15.32 -0.05 -2.93
C ILE A 43 13.80 -0.19 -3.05
N CYS A 44 13.11 0.81 -3.63
CA CYS A 44 11.68 0.75 -3.85
C CYS A 44 11.29 -0.39 -4.79
N GLY A 45 12.00 -0.55 -5.91
CA GLY A 45 11.78 -1.65 -6.85
C GLY A 45 11.97 -3.01 -6.19
N ARG A 46 12.96 -3.15 -5.31
CA ARG A 46 13.20 -4.38 -4.52
C ARG A 46 12.01 -4.71 -3.61
N PHE A 47 11.45 -3.73 -2.90
CA PHE A 47 10.25 -3.94 -2.07
C PHE A 47 9.01 -4.26 -2.91
N LEU A 48 8.80 -3.55 -4.02
CA LEU A 48 7.65 -3.77 -4.90
C LEU A 48 7.67 -5.17 -5.53
N LEU A 49 8.84 -5.66 -5.96
CA LEU A 49 8.96 -7.01 -6.50
C LEU A 49 8.59 -8.09 -5.46
N GLU A 50 9.02 -7.92 -4.21
CA GLU A 50 8.66 -8.83 -3.13
C GLU A 50 7.17 -8.76 -2.76
N GLN A 51 6.61 -7.55 -2.68
CA GLN A 51 5.17 -7.39 -2.45
C GLN A 51 4.34 -7.99 -3.58
N LEU A 52 4.75 -7.84 -4.84
CA LEU A 52 4.07 -8.42 -6.00
C LEU A 52 4.05 -9.95 -5.93
N ARG A 53 5.19 -10.56 -5.59
CA ARG A 53 5.27 -12.02 -5.43
C ARG A 53 4.48 -12.55 -4.24
N LYS A 54 4.23 -11.71 -3.23
CA LYS A 54 3.47 -12.07 -2.04
C LYS A 54 1.96 -11.92 -2.25
N ASP A 55 1.52 -10.77 -2.73
CA ASP A 55 0.11 -10.46 -2.98
C ASP A 55 -0.01 -9.32 -4.03
N PRO A 56 -0.14 -9.67 -5.33
CA PRO A 56 -0.24 -8.69 -6.41
C PRO A 56 -1.43 -7.72 -6.28
N SER A 57 -2.46 -8.09 -5.52
CA SER A 57 -3.69 -7.30 -5.38
C SER A 57 -3.55 -6.09 -4.46
N LYS A 58 -2.48 -6.02 -3.66
CA LYS A 58 -2.28 -4.99 -2.61
C LYS A 58 -1.13 -4.04 -2.91
N ILE A 59 -0.72 -3.92 -4.16
CA ILE A 59 0.41 -3.07 -4.53
C ILE A 59 0.06 -1.58 -4.47
N ASP A 60 0.88 -0.82 -3.75
CA ASP A 60 0.83 0.64 -3.71
C ASP A 60 2.24 1.22 -3.92
N VAL A 61 2.50 1.69 -5.14
CA VAL A 61 3.78 2.29 -5.53
C VAL A 61 4.05 3.58 -4.76
N VAL A 62 3.06 4.46 -4.63
CA VAL A 62 3.23 5.77 -3.98
C VAL A 62 3.37 5.58 -2.48
N GLY A 63 2.54 4.74 -1.87
CA GLY A 63 2.64 4.38 -0.46
C GLY A 63 4.00 3.77 -0.11
N THR A 64 4.55 2.92 -0.98
CA THR A 64 5.90 2.35 -0.79
C THR A 64 6.97 3.45 -0.82
N VAL A 65 6.90 4.39 -1.77
CA VAL A 65 7.84 5.53 -1.83
C VAL A 65 7.72 6.42 -0.59
N LEU A 66 6.50 6.74 -0.15
CA LEU A 66 6.26 7.55 1.05
C LEU A 66 6.77 6.85 2.30
N ALA A 67 6.60 5.53 2.41
CA ALA A 67 7.17 4.75 3.50
C ALA A 67 8.70 4.83 3.54
N LEU A 68 9.38 4.72 2.38
CA LEU A 68 10.83 4.92 2.31
C LEU A 68 11.26 6.32 2.72
N ARG A 69 10.46 7.34 2.36
CA ARG A 69 10.73 8.74 2.72
C ARG A 69 10.65 9.01 4.23
N ARG A 70 9.93 8.18 5.00
CA ARG A 70 9.94 8.24 6.47
C ARG A 70 11.28 7.83 7.08
N TRP A 71 12.02 6.95 6.40
CA TRP A 71 13.34 6.48 6.85
C TRP A 71 14.47 7.35 6.31
N ARG A 72 14.35 7.84 5.07
CA ARG A 72 15.33 8.75 4.46
C ARG A 72 14.62 9.73 3.53
N MET A 73 14.80 11.03 3.76
CA MET A 73 14.16 12.07 2.93
C MET A 73 14.52 11.95 1.45
N HIS A 74 13.64 12.43 0.58
CA HIS A 74 13.82 12.53 -0.87
C HIS A 74 14.04 11.22 -1.65
N MET A 75 13.81 10.06 -1.02
CA MET A 75 13.83 8.76 -1.72
C MET A 75 12.90 8.78 -2.95
N VAL A 76 13.43 8.34 -4.09
CA VAL A 76 12.81 8.50 -5.43
C VAL A 76 12.57 9.98 -5.71
N GLN A 77 13.61 10.64 -6.21
CA GLN A 77 13.74 12.09 -6.21
C GLN A 77 12.90 12.80 -7.29
N ASN A 78 12.69 12.16 -8.45
CA ASN A 78 12.10 12.80 -9.63
C ASN A 78 10.93 11.99 -10.18
N GLU A 79 10.03 12.65 -10.91
CA GLU A 79 8.88 12.03 -11.57
C GLU A 79 9.28 10.86 -12.47
N ASN A 80 10.32 11.01 -13.30
CA ASN A 80 10.80 9.94 -14.18
C ASN A 80 11.16 8.65 -13.43
N GLN A 81 11.64 8.75 -12.19
CA GLN A 81 11.96 7.59 -11.36
C GLN A 81 10.70 6.94 -10.80
N LEU A 82 9.69 7.74 -10.43
CA LEU A 82 8.40 7.24 -9.99
C LEU A 82 7.64 6.57 -11.15
N THR A 83 7.57 7.22 -12.31
CA THR A 83 6.99 6.66 -13.54
C THR A 83 7.68 5.37 -13.95
N PHE A 84 9.01 5.28 -13.78
CA PHE A 84 9.75 4.04 -14.00
C PHE A 84 9.28 2.91 -13.06
N LEU A 85 9.02 3.17 -11.78
CA LEU A 85 8.54 2.16 -10.84
C LEU A 85 7.14 1.65 -11.21
N PHE A 86 6.23 2.53 -11.66
CA PHE A 86 4.93 2.10 -12.18
C PHE A 86 5.07 1.19 -13.39
N ARG A 87 5.91 1.57 -14.36
CA ARG A 87 6.19 0.74 -15.54
C ARG A 87 6.83 -0.59 -15.16
N PHE A 88 7.72 -0.59 -14.17
CA PHE A 88 8.35 -1.80 -13.67
C PHE A 88 7.34 -2.76 -13.04
N VAL A 89 6.41 -2.26 -12.23
CA VAL A 89 5.33 -3.08 -11.65
C VAL A 89 4.50 -3.75 -12.74
N LEU A 90 4.05 -2.99 -13.75
CA LEU A 90 3.29 -3.53 -14.88
C LEU A 90 4.09 -4.61 -15.63
N TYR A 91 5.37 -4.35 -15.86
CA TYR A 91 6.27 -5.29 -16.50
C TYR A 91 6.40 -6.60 -15.69
N VAL A 92 6.54 -6.54 -14.37
CA VAL A 92 6.63 -7.74 -13.51
C VAL A 92 5.33 -8.53 -13.53
N ILE A 93 4.18 -7.86 -13.48
CA ILE A 93 2.87 -8.52 -13.54
C ILE A 93 2.74 -9.33 -14.84
N ASP A 94 3.16 -8.76 -15.97
CA ASP A 94 3.11 -9.45 -17.25
C ASP A 94 4.15 -10.59 -17.31
N LYS A 95 5.40 -10.31 -16.92
CA LYS A 95 6.51 -11.27 -16.97
C LYS A 95 6.31 -12.49 -16.07
N GLU A 96 5.77 -12.30 -14.88
CA GLU A 96 5.49 -13.39 -13.92
C GLU A 96 4.04 -13.89 -13.99
N ASN A 97 3.24 -13.43 -14.96
CA ASN A 97 1.83 -13.79 -15.14
C ASN A 97 0.96 -13.59 -13.88
N LEU A 98 1.22 -12.53 -13.11
CA LEU A 98 0.57 -12.25 -11.81
C LEU A 98 -0.81 -11.58 -11.93
N ARG A 99 -1.52 -11.82 -13.03
CA ARG A 99 -2.81 -11.15 -13.28
C ARG A 99 -3.83 -11.63 -12.24
N PRO A 100 -4.49 -10.73 -11.48
CA PRO A 100 -5.50 -11.15 -10.54
C PRO A 100 -6.67 -11.79 -11.27
N THR A 101 -7.02 -13.02 -10.88
CA THR A 101 -8.08 -13.83 -11.50
C THR A 101 -9.48 -13.31 -11.18
N ASN A 102 -9.63 -12.46 -10.16
CA ASN A 102 -10.88 -11.81 -9.79
C ASN A 102 -10.66 -10.29 -9.69
N ARG A 103 -11.09 -9.55 -10.71
CA ARG A 103 -11.15 -8.08 -10.66
C ARG A 103 -12.43 -7.67 -9.94
N THR A 104 -12.40 -7.49 -8.62
CA THR A 104 -13.30 -6.52 -8.01
C THR A 104 -12.71 -5.14 -8.29
N PRO A 105 -13.47 -4.20 -8.87
CA PRO A 105 -13.00 -2.83 -9.02
C PRO A 105 -12.58 -2.31 -7.64
N PRO A 106 -11.43 -1.61 -7.52
CA PRO A 106 -11.11 -0.94 -6.27
C PRO A 106 -12.28 -0.03 -5.88
N PRO A 107 -12.67 0.05 -4.60
CA PRO A 107 -13.70 0.98 -4.16
C PRO A 107 -13.36 2.37 -4.69
N VAL A 108 -14.29 2.96 -5.45
CA VAL A 108 -14.09 4.32 -5.98
C VAL A 108 -13.84 5.23 -4.79
N PRO A 109 -12.70 5.95 -4.73
CA PRO A 109 -12.44 6.84 -3.61
C PRO A 109 -13.56 7.89 -3.54
N PRO A 110 -14.00 8.30 -2.33
CA PRO A 110 -14.99 9.36 -2.19
C PRO A 110 -14.55 10.58 -2.97
N ARG A 111 -15.46 11.24 -3.68
CA ARG A 111 -15.13 12.50 -4.35
C ARG A 111 -14.65 13.50 -3.29
N TYR A 112 -13.73 14.40 -3.64
CA TYR A 112 -13.08 15.33 -2.70
C TYR A 112 -14.06 16.11 -1.81
N ASN A 113 -15.26 16.41 -2.32
CA ASN A 113 -16.35 17.06 -1.59
C ASN A 113 -17.01 16.17 -0.51
N GLU A 114 -17.03 14.85 -0.69
CA GLU A 114 -17.52 13.88 0.30
C GLU A 114 -16.51 13.65 1.42
N ALA A 115 -15.21 13.72 1.11
CA ALA A 115 -14.15 13.63 2.11
C ALA A 115 -14.24 14.79 3.12
N SER A 116 -14.56 16.01 2.67
CA SER A 116 -14.75 17.18 3.55
C SER A 116 -15.84 16.99 4.59
N ALA A 117 -16.96 16.33 4.25
CA ALA A 117 -18.04 16.05 5.20
C ALA A 117 -17.62 15.03 6.26
N VAL A 118 -16.85 14.00 5.87
CA VAL A 118 -16.29 13.01 6.80
C VAL A 118 -15.29 13.68 7.76
N TYR A 119 -14.43 14.57 7.26
CA TYR A 119 -13.52 15.35 8.10
C TYR A 119 -14.28 16.28 9.07
N ALA A 120 -15.31 17.00 8.59
CA ALA A 120 -16.11 17.89 9.42
C ALA A 120 -16.82 17.15 10.57
N ASN A 121 -17.34 15.94 10.29
CA ASN A 121 -17.98 15.08 11.29
C ASN A 121 -16.98 14.50 12.31
N LEU A 122 -15.74 14.20 11.88
CA LEU A 122 -14.67 13.79 12.79
C LEU A 122 -14.22 14.93 13.72
N TYR A 123 -14.10 16.15 13.19
CA TYR A 123 -13.77 17.35 13.98
C TYR A 123 -14.88 17.69 14.99
N SER A 124 -16.16 17.53 14.64
CA SER A 124 -17.27 17.77 15.57
C SER A 124 -17.42 16.67 16.62
N ALA A 125 -17.10 15.41 16.28
CA ALA A 125 -17.07 14.31 17.24
C ALA A 125 -15.95 14.48 18.30
N GLN A 126 -14.81 15.08 17.93
CA GLN A 126 -13.70 15.35 18.86
C GLN A 126 -14.00 16.42 19.92
N GLN A 127 -14.95 17.32 19.66
CA GLN A 127 -15.33 18.36 20.63
C GLN A 127 -16.24 17.85 21.76
N ASN A 128 -16.77 16.62 21.66
CA ASN A 128 -17.71 16.05 22.62
C ASN A 128 -17.09 15.01 23.60
N GLY A 129 -15.77 15.04 23.80
CA GLY A 129 -15.18 14.55 25.07
C GLY A 129 -14.41 13.22 25.05
N ASP A 130 -13.38 13.07 24.23
CA ASP A 130 -12.32 12.09 24.52
C ASP A 130 -10.94 12.61 24.06
N LEU A 131 -10.14 13.08 25.02
CA LEU A 131 -8.85 13.76 24.82
C LEU A 131 -7.66 12.81 24.60
N THR A 132 -7.88 11.52 24.29
CA THR A 132 -6.79 10.51 24.27
C THR A 132 -6.45 9.88 22.91
N ARG A 133 -7.09 10.24 21.79
CA ARG A 133 -6.69 9.77 20.45
C ARG A 133 -5.97 10.84 19.62
N THR A 134 -4.78 10.48 19.16
CA THR A 134 -3.80 11.30 18.43
C THR A 134 -4.38 12.11 17.26
N THR A 135 -3.87 13.34 17.05
CA THR A 135 -4.21 14.30 15.97
C THR A 135 -3.81 13.88 14.54
N SER A 136 -3.52 12.60 14.31
CA SER A 136 -3.17 12.11 12.96
C SER A 136 -4.43 11.65 12.22
N PRO A 137 -4.61 12.01 10.93
CA PRO A 137 -5.71 11.49 10.12
C PRO A 137 -5.66 9.96 10.08
N PRO A 138 -6.82 9.26 10.17
CA PRO A 138 -6.86 7.83 10.01
C PRO A 138 -6.32 7.44 8.64
N ARG A 139 -5.51 6.37 8.60
CA ARG A 139 -4.96 5.90 7.32
C ARG A 139 -6.10 5.45 6.42
N TYR A 140 -5.94 5.59 5.10
CA TYR A 140 -6.93 5.20 4.09
C TYR A 140 -7.58 3.85 4.39
N ASN A 141 -6.79 2.84 4.80
CA ASN A 141 -7.25 1.49 5.14
C ASN A 141 -8.17 1.42 6.38
N GLU A 142 -7.98 2.31 7.37
CA GLU A 142 -8.80 2.37 8.59
C GLU A 142 -10.21 2.89 8.29
N VAL A 143 -10.33 3.77 7.30
CA VAL A 143 -11.62 4.33 6.86
C VAL A 143 -12.46 3.28 6.11
N ILE A 144 -11.82 2.33 5.44
CA ILE A 144 -12.49 1.25 4.71
C ILE A 144 -13.02 0.17 5.66
N ASP A 145 -12.22 -0.21 6.66
CA ASP A 145 -12.62 -1.18 7.70
C ASP A 145 -13.81 -0.68 8.52
N MET A 146 -13.86 0.63 8.83
CA MET A 146 -14.99 1.25 9.54
C MET A 146 -16.30 1.26 8.75
N LYS A 147 -16.27 1.13 7.41
CA LYS A 147 -17.49 1.04 6.58
C LYS A 147 -18.03 -0.39 6.47
N ASN A 148 -17.21 -1.41 6.78
CA ASN A 148 -17.57 -2.82 6.63
C ASN A 148 -18.03 -3.50 7.92
N THR A 149 -18.03 -2.81 9.06
CA THR A 149 -18.62 -3.32 10.30
C THR A 149 -20.13 -3.06 10.32
N LYS A 150 -20.92 -4.08 9.93
CA LYS A 150 -22.36 -4.12 10.27
C LYS A 150 -22.48 -3.98 11.80
N ARG A 151 -23.29 -3.03 12.27
CA ARG A 151 -23.65 -2.93 13.69
C ARG A 151 -24.40 -4.21 14.09
N PRO A 152 -24.00 -4.91 15.16
CA PRO A 152 -24.81 -5.98 15.72
C PRO A 152 -25.99 -5.36 16.49
N GLY A 153 -27.22 -5.73 16.12
CA GLY A 153 -28.44 -5.35 16.84
C GLY A 153 -29.44 -4.53 16.02
N SER A 154 -30.31 -5.22 15.31
CA SER A 154 -31.67 -4.75 14.98
C SER A 154 -32.53 -5.97 14.65
N ASP A 155 -32.90 -6.72 15.69
CA ASP A 155 -34.10 -7.57 15.66
C ASP A 155 -35.33 -6.70 15.99
N GLU A 156 -36.52 -7.25 15.66
CA GLU A 156 -37.89 -6.73 15.78
C GLU A 156 -38.44 -6.03 14.51
N ASP A 157 -39.59 -6.37 13.90
CA ASP A 157 -40.62 -7.37 14.18
C ASP A 157 -41.56 -7.44 12.94
N GLY A 158 -42.22 -8.58 12.67
CA GLY A 158 -43.23 -8.68 11.60
C GLY A 158 -43.86 -10.08 11.45
N PRO A 159 -45.19 -10.19 11.24
CA PRO A 159 -46.03 -11.19 11.92
C PRO A 159 -46.00 -12.60 11.31
N VAL A 160 -45.94 -13.59 12.19
CA VAL A 160 -46.04 -15.02 11.87
C VAL A 160 -47.52 -15.41 11.66
N LYS A 161 -47.83 -16.00 10.51
CA LYS A 161 -49.16 -16.58 10.21
C LYS A 161 -49.40 -17.86 11.04
N PRO A 162 -50.66 -18.15 11.45
CA PRO A 162 -50.98 -19.35 12.21
C PRO A 162 -50.99 -20.60 11.32
N LEU A 163 -50.54 -21.74 11.87
CA LEU A 163 -50.65 -23.06 11.24
C LEU A 163 -52.10 -23.54 11.19
N SER A 164 -52.50 -24.12 10.06
CA SER A 164 -53.73 -24.91 9.93
C SER A 164 -53.41 -26.37 9.63
N VAL A 165 -53.85 -27.22 10.56
CA VAL A 165 -54.07 -28.68 10.58
C VAL A 165 -52.89 -29.59 10.24
#